data_AF-A0A1R2C6W0-F1
#
_entry.id   AF-A0A1R2C6W0-F1
#
_cell.length_a   1.000
_cell.length_b   1.000
_cell.length_c   1.000
_cell.angle_alpha   90.00
_cell.angle_beta   90.00
_cell.angle_gamma   90.00
#
_symmetry.space_group_name_H-M   'P 1'
#
loop_
_entity.id
_entity.type
_entity.pdbx_description
1 polymer ?
#
loop_
_entity_poly.entity_id
_entity_poly.type
_entity_poly.pdbx_seq_one_letter_code
_entity_poly.pdbx_strand_id
1 'polypeptide(L)'
;MECVFYPVSITLPEDFAEQLLELEMQVDKNCEIDTIKALVDLYSNAIEYYENTKDTKYHAYKKRLHSLLLREDVQKVLNATVKSVQRKPLSGLNVNNLKTTDSQTDIKNPFETENSIDFPILANNKDTQEFRSRALTNIKSQESELENRVKARKSLKTSAVSIKVNEDKFIGRNSYEDALVDIMGKYITDKITRVQQIKSTYEKQIEEIKEMGSSPIILEIVKQMETSMQNEIDEVCKNIEEQKSKEIARVRDVNRCSEFL
;
A
#
# COMPACT_ATOMS: atom_id res chain seq x y z
N MET A 1 34.61 25.34 12.17
CA MET A 1 33.17 25.65 12.14
C MET A 1 32.45 24.50 12.80
N GLU A 2 32.13 24.65 14.08
CA GLU A 2 31.37 23.65 14.83
C GLU A 2 29.88 23.90 14.55
N CYS A 3 29.19 22.91 13.96
CA CYS A 3 27.74 22.95 13.82
C CYS A 3 27.11 22.78 15.20
N VAL A 4 26.69 23.89 15.79
CA VAL A 4 25.93 23.89 17.04
C VAL A 4 24.53 23.37 16.74
N PHE A 5 24.31 22.06 16.90
CA PHE A 5 22.98 21.47 16.90
C PHE A 5 22.30 21.82 18.22
N TYR A 6 21.53 22.90 18.24
CA TYR A 6 20.59 23.13 19.33
C TYR A 6 19.47 22.10 19.20
N PRO A 7 19.26 21.22 20.21
CA PRO A 7 18.07 20.38 20.22
C PRO A 7 16.86 21.30 20.34
N VAL A 8 16.10 21.43 19.26
CA VAL A 8 14.81 22.13 19.29
C VAL A 8 13.94 21.35 20.25
N SER A 9 13.70 21.92 21.42
CA SER A 9 12.81 21.36 22.43
C SER A 9 11.40 21.59 21.93
N ILE A 10 10.89 20.65 21.12
CA ILE A 10 9.52 20.69 20.61
C ILE A 10 8.61 20.61 21.83
N THR A 11 7.94 21.72 22.13
CA THR A 11 6.95 21.83 23.21
C THR A 11 5.61 22.11 22.57
N LEU A 12 4.58 21.38 22.99
CA LEU A 12 3.22 21.63 22.53
C LEU A 12 2.71 22.95 23.15
N PRO A 13 1.96 23.77 22.38
CA PRO A 13 1.27 24.92 22.93
C PRO A 13 0.34 24.53 24.08
N GLU A 14 0.22 25.38 25.10
CA GLU A 14 -0.65 25.13 26.26
C GLU A 14 -2.13 24.96 25.86
N ASP A 15 -2.57 25.67 24.82
CA ASP A 15 -3.93 25.63 24.30
C ASP A 15 -4.16 24.52 23.27
N PHE A 16 -3.22 23.59 23.10
CA PHE A 16 -3.29 22.56 22.05
C PHE A 16 -4.57 21.73 22.12
N ALA A 17 -4.95 21.27 23.31
CA ALA A 17 -6.10 20.40 23.49
C ALA A 17 -7.41 21.12 23.15
N GLU A 18 -7.52 22.40 23.49
CA GLU A 18 -8.68 23.23 23.21
C GLU A 18 -8.79 23.54 21.72
N GLN A 19 -7.67 23.92 21.08
CA GLN A 19 -7.63 24.17 19.63
C GLN A 19 -7.95 22.92 18.82
N LEU A 20 -7.41 21.76 19.22
CA LEU A 20 -7.69 20.49 18.54
C LEU A 20 -9.18 20.16 18.61
N LEU A 21 -9.79 20.28 19.80
CA LEU A 21 -11.20 19.98 20.00
C LEU A 21 -12.12 20.95 19.22
N GLU A 22 -11.81 22.24 19.26
CA GLU A 22 -12.58 23.26 18.53
C GLU A 22 -12.53 23.01 17.02
N LEU A 23 -11.36 22.70 16.46
CA LEU A 23 -11.21 22.38 15.04
C LEU A 23 -11.91 21.07 14.66
N GLU A 24 -11.90 20.04 15.52
CA GLU A 24 -12.69 18.83 15.30
C GLU A 24 -14.18 19.13 15.23
N MET A 25 -14.70 19.93 16.17
CA MET A 25 -16.10 20.37 16.18
C MET A 25 -16.45 21.22 14.94
N GLN A 26 -15.51 22.03 14.46
CA GLN A 26 -15.71 22.83 13.26
C GLN A 26 -15.76 21.97 12.01
N VAL A 27 -14.86 20.99 11.86
CA VAL A 27 -14.88 20.05 10.71
C VAL A 27 -16.18 19.25 10.66
N ASP A 28 -16.74 18.89 11.82
CA ASP A 28 -18.03 18.18 11.91
C ASP A 28 -19.24 19.05 11.52
N LYS A 29 -19.16 20.36 11.74
CA LYS A 29 -20.23 21.31 11.38
C LYS A 29 -20.10 21.78 9.93
N ASN A 30 -18.94 22.31 9.57
CA ASN A 30 -18.62 22.93 8.29
C ASN A 30 -17.22 22.49 7.84
N CYS A 31 -17.19 21.59 6.85
CA CYS A 31 -15.94 21.03 6.34
C CYS A 31 -15.24 22.04 5.39
N GLU A 32 -14.44 22.94 5.95
CA GLU A 32 -13.62 23.90 5.20
C GLU A 32 -12.16 23.43 5.05
N ILE A 33 -11.54 23.74 3.91
CA ILE A 33 -10.18 23.29 3.60
C ILE A 33 -9.13 23.85 4.56
N ASP A 34 -9.29 25.09 5.01
CA ASP A 34 -8.33 25.75 5.88
C ASP A 34 -8.38 25.15 7.30
N THR A 35 -9.59 24.83 7.78
CA THR A 35 -9.81 24.10 9.04
C THR A 35 -9.18 22.70 8.98
N ILE A 36 -9.34 21.97 7.86
CA ILE A 36 -8.71 20.66 7.68
C ILE A 36 -7.19 20.77 7.73
N LYS A 37 -6.58 21.74 7.03
CA LYS A 37 -5.12 21.94 7.03
C LYS A 37 -4.60 22.24 8.43
N ALA A 38 -5.23 23.18 9.14
CA ALA A 38 -4.86 23.51 10.51
C ALA A 38 -4.95 22.29 11.44
N LEU A 39 -5.99 21.46 11.27
CA LEU A 39 -6.17 20.24 12.04
C LEU A 39 -5.08 19.19 11.73
N VAL A 40 -4.72 19.00 10.46
CA VAL A 40 -3.63 18.11 10.03
C VAL A 40 -2.28 18.57 10.61
N ASP A 41 -2.02 19.88 10.63
CA ASP A 41 -0.79 20.44 11.19
C ASP A 41 -0.71 20.19 12.70
N LEU A 42 -1.81 20.42 13.44
CA LEU A 42 -1.87 20.12 14.88
C LEU A 42 -1.66 18.63 15.17
N TYR A 43 -2.31 17.75 14.40
CA TYR A 43 -2.10 16.31 14.52
C TYR A 43 -0.65 15.91 14.25
N SER A 44 0.00 16.51 13.26
CA SER A 44 1.39 16.24 12.92
C SER A 44 2.34 16.67 14.04
N ASN A 45 2.14 17.88 14.59
CA ASN A 45 2.92 18.39 15.72
C ASN A 45 2.77 17.51 16.97
N ALA A 46 1.55 17.03 17.25
CA ALA A 46 1.31 16.12 18.37
C ALA A 46 1.97 14.76 18.17
N ILE A 47 1.92 14.19 16.96
CA ILE A 47 2.58 12.92 16.65
C ILE A 47 4.09 13.06 16.86
N GLU A 48 4.71 14.12 16.33
CA GLU A 48 6.14 14.36 16.47
C GLU A 48 6.55 14.53 17.95
N TYR A 49 5.78 15.30 18.72
CA TYR A 49 6.02 15.47 20.15
C TYR A 49 5.94 14.14 20.92
N TYR A 50 4.82 13.42 20.79
CA TYR A 50 4.60 12.20 21.56
C TYR A 50 5.50 11.04 21.10
N GLU A 51 5.91 11.03 19.83
CA GLU A 51 6.90 10.08 19.31
C GLU A 51 8.28 10.37 19.91
N ASN A 52 8.68 11.65 20.00
CA ASN A 52 9.94 12.05 20.62
C ASN A 52 9.97 11.74 22.14
N THR A 53 8.85 11.95 22.85
CA THR A 53 8.74 11.56 24.26
C THR A 53 8.49 10.07 24.48
N LYS A 54 8.37 9.27 23.40
CA LYS A 54 8.03 7.84 23.42
C LYS A 54 6.75 7.51 24.17
N ASP A 55 5.77 8.42 24.18
CA ASP A 55 4.45 8.20 24.79
C ASP A 55 3.54 7.49 23.79
N THR A 56 2.91 6.38 24.19
CA THR A 56 2.02 5.57 23.33
C THR A 56 0.86 6.36 22.72
N LYS A 57 0.54 7.55 23.25
CA LYS A 57 -0.44 8.48 22.67
C LYS A 57 -0.18 8.82 21.21
N TYR A 58 1.07 8.81 20.72
CA TYR A 58 1.35 9.11 19.30
C TYR A 58 0.58 8.17 18.36
N HIS A 59 0.37 6.90 18.75
CA HIS A 59 -0.43 5.96 17.96
C HIS A 59 -1.91 6.37 17.86
N ALA A 60 -2.46 6.91 18.95
CA ALA A 60 -3.84 7.40 18.97
C ALA A 60 -4.01 8.59 18.02
N TYR A 61 -3.09 9.56 18.07
CA TYR A 61 -3.10 10.71 17.16
C TYR A 61 -2.90 10.29 15.70
N LYS A 62 -1.99 9.35 15.42
CA LYS A 62 -1.78 8.80 14.07
C LYS A 62 -3.04 8.12 13.52
N LYS A 63 -3.74 7.34 14.36
CA LYS A 63 -5.00 6.68 13.98
C LYS A 63 -6.09 7.71 13.71
N ARG A 64 -6.24 8.74 14.56
CA ARG A 64 -7.24 9.80 14.37
C ARG A 64 -6.99 10.62 13.11
N LEU A 65 -5.76 11.01 12.83
CA LEU A 65 -5.38 11.70 11.60
C LEU A 65 -5.71 10.85 10.36
N HIS A 66 -5.38 9.57 10.38
CA HIS A 66 -5.70 8.67 9.27
C HIS A 66 -7.23 8.52 9.09
N SER A 67 -7.99 8.37 10.18
CA SER A 67 -9.45 8.34 10.13
C SER A 67 -10.06 9.63 9.58
N LEU A 68 -9.50 10.80 9.95
CA LEU A 68 -9.93 12.11 9.43
C LEU A 68 -9.78 12.18 7.91
N LEU A 69 -8.62 11.78 7.36
CA LEU A 69 -8.35 11.80 5.91
C LEU A 69 -9.15 10.77 5.10
N LEU A 70 -9.69 9.74 5.75
CA LEU A 70 -10.55 8.75 5.13
C LEU A 70 -12.03 9.17 5.07
N ARG A 71 -12.45 10.23 5.78
CA ARG A 71 -13.85 10.66 5.75
C ARG A 71 -14.21 11.22 4.36
N GLU A 72 -15.42 10.89 3.90
CA GLU A 72 -15.89 11.25 2.55
C GLU A 72 -16.07 12.76 2.35
N ASP A 73 -16.50 13.48 3.39
CA ASP A 73 -16.65 14.94 3.40
C ASP A 73 -15.31 15.64 3.18
N VAL A 74 -14.29 15.25 3.96
CA VAL A 74 -12.91 15.74 3.85
C VAL A 74 -12.32 15.42 2.47
N GLN A 75 -12.54 14.21 1.95
CA GLN A 75 -12.09 13.84 0.61
C GLN A 75 -12.75 14.64 -0.51
N LYS A 76 -14.05 14.95 -0.40
CA LYS A 76 -14.75 15.78 -1.39
C LYS A 76 -14.14 17.19 -1.45
N VAL A 77 -13.84 17.78 -0.30
CA VAL A 77 -13.23 19.11 -0.20
C VAL A 77 -11.80 19.12 -0.75
N LEU A 78 -10.96 18.16 -0.34
CA LEU A 78 -9.59 18.03 -0.84
C LEU A 78 -9.54 17.81 -2.36
N ASN A 79 -10.39 16.93 -2.90
CA ASN A 79 -10.44 16.65 -4.32
C ASN A 79 -11.02 17.82 -5.15
N ALA A 80 -11.94 18.61 -4.59
CA ALA A 80 -12.47 19.80 -5.23
C ALA A 80 -11.37 20.87 -5.41
N THR A 81 -10.50 21.05 -4.42
CA THR A 81 -9.36 21.97 -4.53
C THR A 81 -8.33 21.57 -5.59
N VAL A 82 -8.15 20.27 -5.86
CA VAL A 82 -7.21 19.81 -6.91
C VAL A 82 -7.78 20.03 -8.32
N LYS A 83 -9.10 19.98 -8.48
CA LYS A 83 -9.77 20.15 -9.80
C LYS A 83 -9.85 21.60 -10.28
N SER A 84 -9.68 22.60 -9.42
CA SER A 84 -9.81 24.02 -9.81
C SER A 84 -8.54 24.64 -10.41
N VAL A 85 -7.40 23.94 -10.39
CA VAL A 85 -6.09 24.51 -10.81
C VAL A 85 -5.69 24.15 -12.25
N GLN A 86 -6.44 23.32 -12.97
CA GLN A 86 -6.12 22.87 -14.35
C GLN A 86 -7.41 22.80 -15.19
N ARG A 87 -7.63 23.47 -16.34
CA ARG A 87 -6.84 24.28 -17.28
C ARG A 87 -7.82 25.23 -17.99
N LYS A 88 -7.39 26.47 -18.31
CA LYS A 88 -8.03 27.25 -19.38
C LYS A 88 -7.95 26.43 -20.68
N PRO A 89 -9.06 26.13 -21.37
CA PRO A 89 -8.99 25.54 -22.70
C PRO A 89 -8.38 26.58 -23.64
N LEU A 90 -7.23 26.25 -24.23
CA LEU A 90 -6.67 26.99 -25.36
C LEU A 90 -7.49 26.62 -26.62
N SER A 91 -8.70 27.15 -26.72
CA SER A 91 -9.52 27.10 -27.94
C SER A 91 -8.97 28.13 -28.94
N GLY A 92 -7.95 27.72 -29.70
CA GLY A 92 -7.27 28.59 -30.67
C GLY A 92 -6.67 27.87 -31.88
N LEU A 93 -7.08 26.63 -32.18
CA LEU A 93 -6.72 25.97 -33.44
C LEU A 93 -7.99 25.63 -34.22
N ASN A 94 -8.20 26.49 -35.23
CA ASN A 94 -9.19 26.44 -36.27
C ASN A 94 -8.91 25.27 -37.22
N VAL A 95 -9.71 24.21 -37.15
CA VAL A 95 -9.80 23.19 -38.20
C VAL A 95 -11.27 22.89 -38.43
N ASN A 96 -11.97 23.77 -39.13
CA ASN A 96 -13.31 23.48 -39.67
C ASN A 96 -13.45 24.12 -41.06
N ASN A 97 -13.06 23.37 -42.07
CA ASN A 97 -13.60 23.47 -43.43
C ASN A 97 -13.86 22.04 -43.93
N LEU A 98 -14.92 21.41 -43.41
CA LEU A 98 -15.59 20.35 -44.15
C LEU A 98 -17.10 20.46 -43.89
N LYS A 99 -17.77 21.00 -44.90
CA LYS A 99 -19.23 21.08 -44.99
C LYS A 99 -19.80 19.67 -44.94
N THR A 100 -20.79 19.47 -44.08
CA THR A 100 -21.91 18.58 -44.38
C THR A 100 -23.19 19.23 -43.88
N THR A 101 -24.11 19.30 -44.84
CA THR A 101 -25.45 19.86 -44.86
C THR A 101 -26.42 19.18 -43.89
N ASP A 102 -27.31 20.01 -43.36
CA ASP A 102 -28.67 19.76 -42.87
C ASP A 102 -29.21 18.32 -42.89
N SER A 103 -29.72 17.85 -41.75
CA SER A 103 -31.16 17.58 -41.57
C SER A 103 -31.49 17.23 -40.13
N GLN A 104 -32.53 17.88 -39.61
CA GLN A 104 -33.31 17.49 -38.44
C GLN A 104 -33.94 16.11 -38.65
N THR A 105 -34.00 15.30 -37.59
CA THR A 105 -35.26 14.72 -37.07
C THR A 105 -35.03 14.15 -35.68
N ASP A 106 -35.93 14.51 -34.76
CA ASP A 106 -36.29 13.74 -33.56
C ASP A 106 -36.48 12.25 -33.88
N ILE A 107 -36.18 11.36 -32.93
CA ILE A 107 -37.03 10.25 -32.46
C ILE A 107 -36.30 9.41 -31.38
N LYS A 108 -37.12 9.01 -30.41
CA LYS A 108 -36.97 8.19 -29.20
C LYS A 108 -36.09 6.91 -29.29
N ASN A 109 -35.45 6.58 -28.16
CA ASN A 109 -35.04 5.24 -27.66
C ASN A 109 -36.17 4.17 -27.82
N PRO A 110 -35.99 2.84 -27.53
CA PRO A 110 -34.78 1.99 -27.33
C PRO A 110 -34.90 0.58 -28.00
N PHE A 111 -33.82 -0.04 -28.51
CA PHE A 111 -33.63 -1.51 -28.46
C PHE A 111 -32.25 -1.96 -28.93
N GLU A 112 -31.83 -3.11 -28.38
CA GLU A 112 -30.62 -3.90 -28.57
C GLU A 112 -30.26 -4.16 -30.04
N THR A 113 -28.97 -4.10 -30.42
CA THR A 113 -28.29 -5.18 -31.17
C THR A 113 -26.76 -4.99 -31.16
N GLU A 114 -26.06 -6.11 -31.02
CA GLU A 114 -24.65 -6.36 -31.25
C GLU A 114 -24.07 -5.65 -32.50
N ASN A 115 -22.88 -5.06 -32.37
CA ASN A 115 -21.82 -5.16 -33.40
C ASN A 115 -20.49 -4.53 -32.95
N SER A 116 -19.43 -5.26 -33.29
CA SER A 116 -18.00 -4.98 -33.26
C SER A 116 -17.59 -3.50 -33.13
N ILE A 117 -16.93 -3.15 -32.03
CA ILE A 117 -16.10 -1.93 -31.95
C ILE A 117 -14.68 -2.35 -32.32
N ASP A 118 -14.36 -2.22 -33.61
CA ASP A 118 -12.99 -2.14 -34.08
C ASP A 118 -12.34 -0.88 -33.51
N PHE A 119 -11.49 -1.05 -32.49
CA PHE A 119 -10.56 -0.01 -32.07
C PHE A 119 -9.49 0.15 -33.16
N PRO A 120 -9.27 1.37 -33.69
CA PRO A 120 -8.17 1.61 -34.61
C PRO A 120 -6.85 1.40 -33.85
N ILE A 121 -6.16 0.32 -34.23
CA ILE A 121 -4.77 0.05 -33.88
C ILE A 121 -3.95 1.24 -34.37
N LEU A 122 -3.52 2.09 -33.43
CA LEU A 122 -2.60 3.18 -33.72
C LEU A 122 -1.25 2.58 -34.09
N ALA A 123 -0.94 2.66 -35.38
CA ALA A 123 0.29 2.19 -35.97
C ALA A 123 1.54 2.82 -35.30
N ASN A 124 2.43 1.93 -34.87
CA ASN A 124 3.89 2.03 -34.91
C ASN A 124 4.50 3.40 -35.25
N ASN A 125 4.69 4.24 -34.24
CA ASN A 125 5.75 5.25 -34.27
C ASN A 125 6.97 4.70 -33.50
N LYS A 126 8.10 4.55 -34.20
CA LYS A 126 9.38 4.08 -33.60
C LYS A 126 9.78 4.90 -32.37
N ASP A 127 9.44 6.19 -32.37
CA ASP A 127 9.73 7.11 -31.27
C ASP A 127 8.94 6.77 -29.98
N THR A 128 7.71 6.24 -30.14
CA THR A 128 6.90 5.78 -28.99
C THR A 128 7.46 4.50 -28.39
N GLN A 129 8.07 3.63 -29.20
CA GLN A 129 8.70 2.41 -28.73
C GLN A 129 9.99 2.72 -27.97
N GLU A 130 10.82 3.63 -28.47
CA GLU A 130 12.08 4.00 -27.80
C GLU A 130 11.82 4.70 -26.46
N PHE A 131 10.81 5.57 -26.38
CA PHE A 131 10.39 6.19 -25.12
C PHE A 131 9.90 5.15 -24.10
N ARG A 132 9.11 4.16 -24.54
CA ARG A 132 8.67 3.05 -23.67
C ARG A 132 9.84 2.22 -23.18
N SER A 133 10.80 1.90 -24.05
CA SER A 133 12.00 1.16 -23.65
C SER A 133 12.83 1.92 -22.62
N ARG A 134 13.05 3.23 -22.81
CA ARG A 134 13.79 4.08 -21.86
C ARG A 134 13.05 4.22 -20.51
N ALA A 135 11.72 4.33 -20.55
CA ALA A 135 10.90 4.37 -19.33
C ALA A 135 11.01 3.05 -18.55
N LEU A 136 10.93 1.90 -19.22
CA LEU A 136 11.05 0.58 -18.60
C LEU A 136 12.43 0.32 -18.02
N THR A 137 13.51 0.75 -18.68
CA THR A 137 14.87 0.61 -18.14
C THR A 137 15.10 1.49 -16.91
N ASN A 138 14.52 2.70 -16.87
CA ASN A 138 14.60 3.57 -15.70
C ASN A 138 13.81 3.02 -14.51
N ILE A 139 12.64 2.40 -14.75
CA ILE A 139 11.87 1.76 -13.68
C ILE A 139 12.65 0.56 -13.13
N LYS A 140 13.21 -0.29 -13.99
CA LYS A 140 14.02 -1.44 -13.56
C LYS A 140 15.27 -1.03 -12.78
N SER A 141 15.95 0.06 -13.18
CA SER A 141 17.13 0.53 -12.46
C SER A 141 16.78 1.08 -11.07
N GLN A 142 15.67 1.83 -10.96
CA GLN A 142 15.17 2.33 -9.67
C GLN A 142 14.75 1.19 -8.73
N GLU A 143 14.14 0.13 -9.27
CA GLU A 143 13.73 -1.04 -8.48
C GLU A 143 14.95 -1.78 -7.90
N SER A 144 16.00 -2.00 -8.71
CA SER A 144 17.25 -2.60 -8.23
C SER A 144 17.93 -1.75 -7.15
N GLU A 145 17.93 -0.42 -7.30
CA GLU A 145 18.51 0.48 -6.31
C GLU A 145 17.71 0.49 -4.99
N LEU A 146 16.39 0.46 -5.07
CA LEU A 146 15.51 0.34 -3.90
C LEU A 146 15.72 -0.99 -3.18
N GLU A 147 15.80 -2.10 -3.91
CA GLU A 147 16.04 -3.42 -3.33
C GLU A 147 17.40 -3.47 -2.60
N ASN A 148 18.44 -2.91 -3.20
CA ASN A 148 19.77 -2.80 -2.58
C ASN A 148 19.73 -1.93 -1.32
N ARG A 149 19.01 -0.80 -1.33
CA ARG A 149 18.83 0.06 -0.15
C ARG A 149 18.06 -0.63 0.96
N VAL A 150 17.04 -1.43 0.63
CA VAL A 150 16.26 -2.20 1.61
C VAL A 150 17.10 -3.32 2.20
N LYS A 151 17.86 -4.06 1.38
CA LYS A 151 18.79 -5.10 1.86
C LYS A 151 19.87 -4.52 2.78
N ALA A 152 20.49 -3.40 2.40
CA ALA A 152 21.46 -2.70 3.24
C ALA A 152 20.88 -2.23 4.58
N ARG A 153 19.63 -1.74 4.58
CA ARG A 153 18.94 -1.37 5.83
C ARG A 153 18.60 -2.57 6.70
N LYS A 154 18.23 -3.70 6.10
CA LYS A 154 17.96 -4.95 6.84
C LYS A 154 19.22 -5.50 7.51
N SER A 155 20.38 -5.49 6.83
CA SER A 155 21.64 -5.95 7.42
C SER A 155 22.19 -5.02 8.50
N LEU A 156 21.90 -3.71 8.42
CA LEU A 156 22.25 -2.76 9.48
C LEU A 156 21.33 -2.88 10.70
N LYS A 157 20.05 -3.22 10.51
CA LYS A 157 19.12 -3.47 11.62
C LYS A 157 19.47 -4.71 12.44
N THR A 158 20.12 -5.71 11.86
CA THR A 158 20.61 -6.88 12.63
C THR A 158 21.90 -6.60 13.38
N SER A 159 22.67 -5.57 13.01
CA SER A 159 23.93 -5.20 13.68
C SER A 159 23.77 -4.08 14.73
N ALA A 160 22.74 -3.25 14.61
CA ALA A 160 22.50 -2.12 15.54
C ALA A 160 21.73 -2.50 16.82
N VAL A 161 21.33 -3.76 17.00
CA VAL A 161 20.67 -4.25 18.23
C VAL A 161 21.68 -4.55 19.36
N SER A 162 22.99 -4.45 19.12
CA SER A 162 24.02 -4.62 20.15
C SER A 162 24.39 -3.31 20.89
N ILE A 163 23.61 -2.23 20.74
CA ILE A 163 23.74 -1.04 21.60
C ILE A 163 23.16 -1.41 22.97
N LYS A 164 24.09 -1.75 23.86
CA LYS A 164 23.96 -1.98 25.30
C LYS A 164 22.88 -1.10 25.93
N VAL A 165 21.66 -1.65 26.01
CA VAL A 165 20.69 -1.22 27.01
C VAL A 165 21.10 -1.93 28.29
N ASN A 166 21.40 -1.13 29.31
CA ASN A 166 21.72 -1.62 30.65
C ASN A 166 20.70 -2.66 31.10
N GLU A 167 21.25 -3.82 31.46
CA GLU A 167 20.59 -4.98 32.04
C GLU A 167 20.08 -4.68 33.45
N ASP A 168 19.00 -3.91 33.56
CA ASP A 168 18.17 -3.95 34.75
C ASP A 168 17.00 -4.91 34.51
N LYS A 169 17.32 -6.20 34.76
CA LYS A 169 16.48 -7.23 35.39
C LYS A 169 14.96 -7.06 35.29
N PHE A 170 14.42 -7.01 34.07
CA PHE A 170 13.04 -7.43 33.84
C PHE A 170 12.99 -8.96 33.69
N ILE A 171 13.36 -9.65 34.78
CA ILE A 171 13.26 -11.10 34.92
C ILE A 171 11.78 -11.42 35.08
N GLY A 172 11.17 -11.92 34.01
CA GLY A 172 9.76 -12.30 34.02
C GLY A 172 9.00 -12.00 32.73
N ARG A 173 9.66 -11.84 31.58
CA ARG A 173 8.94 -11.98 30.31
C ARG A 173 8.54 -13.45 30.14
N ASN A 174 7.25 -13.66 29.93
CA ASN A 174 6.62 -14.96 29.82
C ASN A 174 7.29 -15.76 28.69
N SER A 175 8.12 -16.75 29.02
CA SER A 175 8.76 -17.69 28.08
C SER A 175 7.78 -18.25 27.04
N TYR A 176 6.52 -18.42 27.44
CA TYR A 176 5.42 -18.81 26.57
C TYR A 176 5.11 -17.79 25.46
N GLU A 177 5.08 -16.50 25.78
CA GLU A 177 4.77 -15.43 24.82
C GLU A 177 5.87 -15.32 23.76
N ASP A 178 7.13 -15.36 24.18
CA ASP A 178 8.27 -15.33 23.26
C ASP A 178 8.24 -16.54 22.31
N ALA A 179 7.97 -17.75 22.84
CA ALA A 179 7.81 -18.95 22.03
C ALA A 179 6.64 -18.85 21.04
N LEU A 180 5.52 -18.24 21.43
CA LEU A 180 4.39 -18.00 20.51
C LEU A 180 4.76 -17.03 19.39
N VAL A 181 5.45 -15.94 19.71
CA VAL A 181 5.91 -14.96 18.72
C VAL A 181 6.85 -15.61 17.72
N ASP A 182 7.79 -16.44 18.18
CA ASP A 182 8.71 -17.18 17.31
C ASP A 182 7.97 -18.16 16.39
N ILE A 183 7.00 -18.91 16.92
CA ILE A 183 6.16 -19.81 16.11
C ILE A 183 5.39 -19.03 15.05
N MET A 184 4.74 -17.93 15.42
CA MET A 184 4.01 -17.10 14.45
C MET A 184 4.94 -16.55 13.37
N GLY A 185 6.12 -16.03 13.74
CA GLY A 185 7.10 -15.50 12.80
C GLY A 185 7.61 -16.55 11.81
N LYS A 186 7.91 -17.76 12.31
CA LYS A 186 8.32 -18.91 11.49
C LYS A 186 7.27 -19.27 10.44
N TYR A 187 6.02 -19.48 10.83
CA TYR A 187 4.97 -19.92 9.90
C TYR A 187 4.53 -18.82 8.93
N ILE A 188 4.57 -17.55 9.32
CA ILE A 188 4.33 -16.43 8.39
C ILE A 188 5.42 -16.39 7.32
N THR A 189 6.69 -16.51 7.72
CA THR A 189 7.82 -16.50 6.78
C THR A 189 7.78 -17.70 5.83
N ASP A 190 7.47 -18.90 6.34
CA ASP A 190 7.33 -20.11 5.52
C ASP A 190 6.16 -19.96 4.52
N LYS A 191 5.01 -19.44 4.96
CA LYS A 191 3.86 -19.14 4.09
C LYS A 191 4.22 -18.23 2.95
N ILE A 192 4.87 -17.11 3.24
CA ILE A 192 5.28 -16.13 2.22
C ILE A 192 6.23 -16.78 1.22
N THR A 193 7.23 -17.51 1.71
CA THR A 193 8.28 -18.11 0.88
C THR A 193 7.70 -19.16 -0.07
N ARG A 194 6.86 -20.08 0.42
CA ARG A 194 6.28 -21.15 -0.41
C ARG A 194 5.28 -20.61 -1.43
N VAL A 195 4.40 -19.68 -1.03
CA VAL A 195 3.46 -19.05 -1.96
C VAL A 195 4.20 -18.31 -3.06
N GLN A 196 5.28 -17.58 -2.73
CA GLN A 196 6.09 -16.88 -3.72
C GLN A 196 6.79 -17.86 -4.68
N GLN A 197 7.30 -18.99 -4.18
CA GLN A 197 7.93 -20.01 -5.02
C GLN A 197 6.95 -20.64 -6.01
N ILE A 198 5.74 -20.98 -5.56
CA ILE A 198 4.67 -21.51 -6.42
C ILE A 198 4.34 -20.49 -7.51
N LYS A 199 4.03 -19.25 -7.13
CA LYS A 199 3.73 -18.18 -8.09
C LYS A 199 4.82 -18.01 -9.13
N SER A 200 6.07 -17.88 -8.71
CA SER A 200 7.20 -17.69 -9.63
C SER A 200 7.36 -18.85 -10.61
N THR A 201 7.06 -20.09 -10.19
CA THR A 201 7.15 -21.28 -11.04
C THR A 201 6.03 -21.30 -12.08
N TYR A 202 4.78 -21.08 -11.67
CA TYR A 202 3.64 -21.05 -12.59
C TYR A 202 3.68 -19.84 -13.53
N GLU A 203 4.04 -18.65 -13.03
CA GLU A 203 4.18 -17.45 -13.85
C GLU A 203 5.20 -17.67 -14.97
N LYS A 204 6.35 -18.30 -14.66
CA LYS A 204 7.36 -18.64 -15.67
C LYS A 204 6.81 -19.62 -16.72
N GLN A 205 6.14 -20.68 -16.30
CA GLN A 205 5.58 -21.68 -17.23
C GLN A 205 4.46 -21.08 -18.10
N ILE A 206 3.61 -20.23 -17.51
CA ILE A 206 2.55 -19.52 -18.22
C ILE A 206 3.15 -18.58 -19.27
N GLU A 207 4.24 -17.87 -18.94
CA GLU A 207 4.93 -16.99 -19.88
C GLU A 207 5.51 -17.79 -21.06
N GLU A 208 6.19 -18.91 -20.79
CA GLU A 208 6.74 -19.81 -21.81
C GLU A 208 5.64 -20.35 -22.76
N ILE A 209 4.45 -20.63 -22.24
CA ILE A 209 3.30 -21.10 -23.03
C ILE A 209 2.67 -19.96 -23.83
N LYS A 210 2.60 -18.74 -23.27
CA LYS A 210 2.09 -17.55 -23.98
C LYS A 210 2.98 -17.17 -25.16
N GLU A 211 4.28 -17.40 -25.09
CA GLU A 211 5.22 -17.20 -26.20
C GLU A 211 4.91 -18.10 -27.41
N MET A 212 4.20 -19.22 -27.23
CA MET A 212 3.79 -20.12 -28.32
C MET A 212 2.62 -19.57 -29.16
N GLY A 213 2.00 -18.45 -28.75
CA GLY A 213 0.98 -17.74 -29.50
C GLY A 213 -0.40 -17.72 -28.83
N SER A 214 -1.37 -17.10 -29.50
CA SER A 214 -2.71 -16.81 -28.94
C SER A 214 -3.80 -17.78 -29.42
N SER A 215 -3.44 -19.05 -29.69
CA SER A 215 -4.42 -20.06 -30.07
C SER A 215 -5.46 -20.26 -28.95
N PRO A 216 -6.76 -20.46 -29.24
CA PRO A 216 -7.79 -20.73 -28.23
C PRO A 216 -7.42 -21.88 -27.28
N ILE A 217 -6.70 -22.87 -27.80
CA ILE A 217 -6.21 -24.02 -27.00
C ILE A 217 -5.18 -23.56 -25.97
N ILE A 218 -4.25 -22.67 -26.35
CA ILE A 218 -3.22 -22.14 -25.45
C ILE A 218 -3.87 -21.31 -24.34
N LEU A 219 -4.89 -20.51 -24.66
CA LEU A 219 -5.62 -19.72 -23.66
C LEU A 219 -6.31 -20.60 -22.61
N GLU A 220 -6.92 -21.72 -23.01
CA GLU A 220 -7.53 -22.64 -22.06
C GLU A 220 -6.49 -23.34 -21.18
N ILE A 221 -5.32 -23.69 -21.73
CA ILE A 221 -4.20 -24.24 -20.94
C ILE A 221 -3.73 -23.23 -19.90
N VAL A 222 -3.50 -21.97 -20.29
CA VAL A 222 -3.10 -20.89 -19.36
C VAL A 222 -4.11 -20.74 -18.23
N LYS A 223 -5.40 -20.71 -18.56
CA LYS A 223 -6.48 -20.61 -17.57
C LYS A 223 -6.50 -21.82 -16.61
N GLN A 224 -6.28 -23.02 -17.11
CA GLN A 224 -6.17 -24.22 -16.28
C GLN A 224 -4.94 -24.15 -15.35
N MET A 225 -3.81 -23.63 -15.83
CA MET A 225 -2.60 -23.43 -15.03
C MET A 225 -2.80 -22.39 -13.92
N GLU A 226 -3.47 -21.27 -14.21
CA GLU A 226 -3.83 -20.28 -13.20
C GLU A 226 -4.73 -20.87 -12.11
N THR A 227 -5.69 -21.72 -12.51
CA THR A 227 -6.55 -22.45 -11.57
C THR A 227 -5.74 -23.43 -10.72
N SER A 228 -4.82 -24.18 -11.34
CA SER A 228 -3.93 -25.12 -10.63
C SER A 228 -3.02 -24.40 -9.63
N MET A 229 -2.44 -23.28 -10.03
CA MET A 229 -1.62 -22.42 -9.16
C MET A 229 -2.41 -21.99 -7.92
N GLN A 230 -3.64 -21.52 -8.10
CA GLN A 230 -4.48 -21.07 -6.99
C GLN A 230 -4.83 -22.23 -6.04
N ASN A 231 -5.21 -23.38 -6.59
CA ASN A 231 -5.50 -24.58 -5.79
C ASN A 231 -4.28 -25.02 -4.95
N GLU A 232 -3.08 -25.01 -5.54
CA GLU A 232 -1.86 -25.38 -4.84
C GLU A 232 -1.49 -24.37 -3.74
N ILE A 233 -1.67 -23.07 -3.99
CA ILE A 233 -1.50 -22.01 -2.98
C ILE A 233 -2.45 -22.24 -1.81
N ASP A 234 -3.72 -22.55 -2.08
CA ASP A 234 -4.73 -22.78 -1.05
C ASP A 234 -4.42 -24.02 -0.21
N GLU A 235 -3.97 -25.11 -0.86
CA GLU A 235 -3.53 -26.33 -0.19
C GLU A 235 -2.32 -26.07 0.73
N VAL A 236 -1.30 -25.36 0.25
CA VAL A 236 -0.13 -25.00 1.05
C VAL A 236 -0.51 -24.10 2.23
N CYS A 237 -1.38 -23.11 1.99
CA CYS A 237 -1.87 -22.24 3.06
C CYS A 237 -2.59 -23.03 4.16
N LYS A 238 -3.45 -23.98 3.76
CA LYS A 238 -4.15 -24.87 4.70
C LYS A 238 -3.18 -25.74 5.50
N ASN A 239 -2.21 -26.36 4.84
CA ASN A 239 -1.22 -27.22 5.48
C ASN A 239 -0.39 -26.45 6.53
N ILE A 240 0.08 -25.26 6.18
CA ILE A 240 0.84 -24.38 7.09
C ILE A 240 0.01 -23.99 8.31
N GLU A 241 -1.28 -23.66 8.12
CA GLU A 241 -2.16 -23.29 9.23
C GLU A 241 -2.43 -24.47 10.18
N GLU A 242 -2.58 -25.68 9.65
CA GLU A 242 -2.70 -26.91 10.45
C GLU A 242 -1.42 -27.19 11.25
N GLN A 243 -0.24 -27.03 10.63
CA GLN A 243 1.04 -27.22 11.31
C GLN A 243 1.25 -26.18 12.43
N LYS A 244 0.97 -24.91 12.15
CA LYS A 244 1.00 -23.82 13.13
C LYS A 244 0.10 -24.14 14.32
N SER A 245 -1.13 -24.56 14.07
CA SER A 245 -2.10 -24.90 15.10
C SER A 245 -1.62 -26.07 15.99
N LYS A 246 -1.03 -27.10 15.39
CA LYS A 246 -0.43 -28.24 16.12
C LYS A 246 0.74 -27.82 17.00
N GLU A 247 1.61 -26.93 16.50
CA GLU A 247 2.78 -26.47 17.26
C GLU A 247 2.41 -25.53 18.42
N ILE A 248 1.44 -24.63 18.21
CA ILE A 248 0.86 -23.81 19.29
C ILE A 248 0.24 -24.68 20.38
N ALA A 249 -0.48 -25.75 20.00
CA ALA A 249 -1.06 -26.68 20.97
C ALA A 249 0.01 -27.34 21.83
N ARG A 250 1.13 -27.79 21.23
CA ARG A 250 2.26 -28.38 21.98
C ARG A 250 2.86 -27.42 22.99
N VAL A 251 3.12 -26.16 22.61
CA VAL A 251 3.68 -25.16 23.53
C VAL A 251 2.72 -24.85 24.66
N ARG A 252 1.41 -24.83 24.39
CA ARG A 252 0.38 -24.67 25.42
C ARG A 252 0.38 -25.81 26.42
N ASP A 253 0.50 -27.05 25.96
CA ASP A 253 0.51 -28.23 26.84
C ASP A 253 1.77 -28.27 27.72
N VAL A 254 2.94 -27.91 27.18
CA VAL A 254 4.18 -27.80 27.95
C VAL A 254 4.05 -26.75 29.06
N ASN A 255 3.49 -25.58 28.75
CA ASN A 255 3.32 -24.50 29.73
C ASN A 255 2.33 -24.90 30.84
N ARG A 256 1.26 -25.64 30.51
CA ARG A 256 0.34 -26.18 31.52
C ARG A 256 1.04 -27.14 32.46
N CYS A 257 1.88 -28.04 31.96
CA CYS A 257 2.61 -28.99 32.81
C CYS A 257 3.61 -28.30 33.76
N SER A 258 4.24 -27.19 33.34
CA SER A 258 5.17 -26.45 34.19
C SER A 258 4.50 -25.68 35.35
N GLU A 259 3.20 -25.41 35.28
CA GLU A 259 2.47 -24.73 36.37
C GLU A 259 2.12 -25.68 37.54
N PHE A 260 2.23 -26.99 37.34
CA PHE A 260 1.89 -28.01 38.36
C PHE A 260 3.11 -28.61 39.09
N LEU A 261 4.33 -28.21 38.72
CA LEU A 261 5.59 -28.65 39.34
C LEU A 261 6.17 -27.55 40.23
#